data_AF-A9G984-F1
#
_entry.id   AF-A9G984-F1
#
_cell.length_a   1.000
_cell.length_b   1.000
_cell.length_c   1.000
_cell.angle_alpha   90.00
_cell.angle_beta   90.00
_cell.angle_gamma   90.00
#
_symmetry.space_group_name_H-M   'P 1'
#
loop_
_entity.id
_entity.type
_entity.pdbx_description
1 polymer ?
#
loop_
_entity_poly.entity_id
_entity_poly.type
_entity_poly.pdbx_seq_one_letter_code
_entity_poly.pdbx_strand_id
1 'polypeptide(L)'
;MASRATRILVIGKRADILERSVAALNKQGHSAVGTLSASPDTEFHAGDFDLITIGGGVDAATRARLHARFKEQNKDVMVLDVYAPIAGQQIARALRRSSVEGELGSAFSVTEANDTFVARATIERACALRLDIYSYPGGALEPEVARIADTSVAQGTHEFRIEKQLARDGFMAVLTLNGEEHHLHRLQ
;
A
#
# COMPACT_ATOMS: atom_id res chain seq x y z
N MET A 1 -0.51 -10.18 -26.95
CA MET A 1 0.88 -9.89 -26.53
C MET A 1 1.07 -10.50 -25.15
N ALA A 2 2.04 -11.41 -24.97
CA ALA A 2 2.35 -11.92 -23.63
C ALA A 2 2.95 -10.77 -22.80
N SER A 3 2.32 -10.40 -21.69
CA SER A 3 2.88 -9.38 -20.79
C SER A 3 4.21 -9.89 -20.26
N ARG A 4 5.30 -9.12 -20.44
CA ARG A 4 6.61 -9.44 -19.86
C ARG A 4 6.48 -9.51 -18.34
N ALA A 5 7.14 -10.49 -17.72
CA ALA A 5 7.22 -10.61 -16.27
C ALA A 5 7.84 -9.33 -15.66
N THR A 6 7.13 -8.71 -14.72
CA THR A 6 7.61 -7.57 -13.94
C THR A 6 8.78 -7.99 -13.05
N ARG A 7 9.88 -7.23 -13.06
CA ARG A 7 11.03 -7.40 -12.16
C ARG A 7 10.77 -6.62 -10.87
N ILE A 8 10.74 -7.32 -9.73
CA ILE A 8 10.32 -6.73 -8.46
C ILE A 8 11.40 -6.95 -7.38
N LEU A 9 11.79 -5.87 -6.70
CA LEU A 9 12.58 -5.95 -5.47
C LEU A 9 11.66 -5.79 -4.26
N VAL A 10 11.75 -6.70 -3.29
CA VAL A 10 11.02 -6.63 -2.02
C VAL A 10 12.00 -6.37 -0.88
N ILE A 11 11.85 -5.24 -0.20
CA ILE A 11 12.69 -4.83 0.94
C ILE A 11 11.89 -5.06 2.21
N GLY A 12 12.38 -5.96 3.06
CA GLY A 12 11.70 -6.34 4.30
C GLY A 12 12.59 -6.26 5.53
N LYS A 13 11.98 -6.46 6.71
CA LYS A 13 12.69 -6.64 8.00
C LYS A 13 12.45 -8.00 8.65
N ARG A 14 11.50 -8.76 8.12
CA ARG A 14 11.10 -10.08 8.64
C ARG A 14 11.29 -11.11 7.54
N ALA A 15 12.20 -12.07 7.76
CA ALA A 15 12.55 -13.11 6.80
C ALA A 15 11.32 -13.92 6.36
N ASP A 16 10.51 -14.33 7.34
CA ASP A 16 9.33 -15.16 7.13
C ASP A 16 8.24 -14.48 6.26
N ILE A 17 8.06 -13.16 6.40
CA ILE A 17 7.15 -12.38 5.57
C ILE A 17 7.75 -12.13 4.19
N LEU A 18 9.04 -11.83 4.13
CA LEU A 18 9.74 -11.55 2.89
C LEU A 18 9.71 -12.76 1.94
N GLU A 19 10.07 -13.94 2.44
CA GLU A 19 10.07 -15.19 1.69
C GLU A 19 8.69 -15.52 1.13
N ARG A 20 7.64 -15.40 1.97
CA ARG A 20 6.25 -15.61 1.54
C ARG A 20 5.82 -14.62 0.46
N SER A 21 6.19 -13.35 0.61
CA SER A 21 5.85 -12.31 -0.35
C SER A 21 6.52 -12.55 -1.70
N VAL A 22 7.82 -12.88 -1.69
CA VAL A 22 8.58 -13.23 -2.91
C VAL A 22 8.01 -14.47 -3.59
N ALA A 23 7.72 -15.53 -2.82
CA ALA A 23 7.13 -16.76 -3.35
C ALA A 23 5.76 -16.51 -4.00
N ALA A 24 4.92 -15.69 -3.37
CA ALA A 24 3.61 -15.33 -3.90
C ALA A 24 3.71 -14.55 -5.23
N LEU A 25 4.62 -13.57 -5.31
CA LEU A 25 4.84 -12.79 -6.54
C LEU A 25 5.39 -13.65 -7.68
N ASN A 26 6.35 -14.53 -7.38
CA ASN A 26 6.90 -15.45 -8.37
C ASN A 26 5.83 -16.43 -8.88
N LYS A 27 4.94 -16.91 -8.00
CA LYS A 27 3.80 -17.76 -8.40
C LYS A 27 2.81 -17.03 -9.31
N GLN A 28 2.75 -15.71 -9.26
CA GLN A 28 1.93 -14.87 -10.14
C GLN A 28 2.61 -14.56 -11.49
N GLY A 29 3.82 -15.08 -11.73
CA GLY A 29 4.56 -14.89 -12.98
C GLY A 29 5.43 -13.64 -13.01
N HIS A 30 5.66 -13.00 -11.86
CA HIS A 30 6.65 -11.93 -11.73
C HIS A 30 8.06 -12.51 -11.47
N SER A 31 9.09 -11.69 -11.68
CA SER A 31 10.48 -12.00 -11.30
C SER A 31 10.82 -11.21 -10.04
N ALA A 32 10.50 -11.77 -8.87
CA ALA A 32 10.68 -11.12 -7.59
C ALA A 32 11.93 -11.64 -6.84
N VAL A 33 12.69 -10.70 -6.26
CA VAL A 33 13.80 -10.97 -5.33
C VAL A 33 13.57 -10.20 -4.03
N GLY A 34 14.04 -10.75 -2.92
CA GLY A 34 13.87 -10.16 -1.59
C GLY A 34 15.21 -9.85 -0.92
N THR A 35 15.25 -8.78 -0.13
CA THR A 35 16.40 -8.47 0.73
C THR A 35 15.96 -8.00 2.12
N LEU A 36 16.77 -8.37 3.12
CA LEU A 36 16.70 -7.90 4.51
C LEU A 36 17.79 -6.88 4.82
N SER A 37 18.60 -6.50 3.82
CA SER A 37 19.77 -5.63 4.00
C SER A 37 19.41 -4.30 4.65
N ALA A 38 20.36 -3.76 5.41
CA ALA A 38 20.28 -2.40 5.93
C ALA A 38 20.52 -1.34 4.84
N SER A 39 21.21 -1.71 3.76
CA SER A 39 21.59 -0.80 2.66
C SER A 39 21.26 -1.40 1.29
N PRO A 40 19.97 -1.68 1.01
CA PRO A 40 19.58 -2.29 -0.26
C PRO A 40 19.88 -1.37 -1.46
N ASP A 41 19.92 -0.05 -1.28
CA ASP A 41 20.25 0.93 -2.32
C ASP A 41 21.72 0.94 -2.75
N THR A 42 22.60 0.24 -2.02
CA THR A 42 24.01 0.01 -2.43
C THR A 42 24.22 -1.36 -3.06
N GLU A 43 23.37 -2.33 -2.74
CA GLU A 43 23.44 -3.70 -3.25
C GLU A 43 22.69 -3.86 -4.58
N PHE A 44 21.63 -3.08 -4.76
CA PHE A 44 20.72 -3.17 -5.89
C PHE A 44 20.68 -1.85 -6.63
N HIS A 45 20.66 -1.92 -7.97
CA HIS A 45 20.48 -0.76 -8.82
C HIS A 45 19.03 -0.64 -9.28
N ALA A 46 18.46 0.57 -9.21
CA ALA A 46 17.04 0.79 -9.55
C ALA A 46 16.66 0.40 -10.98
N GLY A 47 17.59 0.48 -11.94
CA GLY A 47 17.36 0.09 -13.35
C GLY A 47 17.10 -1.41 -13.56
N ASP A 48 17.45 -2.24 -12.58
CA ASP A 48 17.25 -3.69 -12.65
C ASP A 48 15.81 -4.11 -12.35
N PHE A 49 14.99 -3.18 -11.88
CA PHE A 49 13.62 -3.42 -11.42
C PHE A 49 12.62 -2.51 -12.12
N ASP A 50 11.42 -3.02 -12.29
CA ASP A 50 10.26 -2.24 -12.73
C ASP A 50 9.49 -1.71 -11.50
N LEU A 51 9.59 -2.41 -10.37
CA LEU A 51 8.98 -2.07 -9.09
C LEU A 51 9.89 -2.41 -7.91
N ILE A 52 10.03 -1.48 -6.98
CA ILE A 52 10.69 -1.67 -5.68
C ILE A 52 9.65 -1.48 -4.59
N THR A 53 9.53 -2.45 -3.68
CA THR A 53 8.55 -2.43 -2.60
C THR A 53 9.24 -2.36 -1.25
N ILE A 54 8.75 -1.47 -0.36
CA ILE A 54 9.33 -1.25 0.96
C ILE A 54 8.30 -1.66 2.03
N GLY A 55 8.61 -2.75 2.73
CA GLY A 55 7.75 -3.32 3.76
C GLY A 55 7.46 -2.38 4.93
N GLY A 56 6.30 -2.51 5.56
CA GLY A 56 5.84 -1.70 6.70
C GLY A 56 6.70 -1.79 7.96
N GLY A 57 7.58 -2.78 8.06
CA GLY A 57 8.57 -2.92 9.14
C GLY A 57 9.80 -2.02 9.00
N VAL A 58 9.98 -1.38 7.84
CA VAL A 58 11.04 -0.38 7.63
C VAL A 58 10.58 0.95 8.25
N ASP A 59 11.42 1.54 9.09
CA ASP A 59 11.14 2.82 9.76
C ASP A 59 11.04 3.99 8.76
N ALA A 60 10.42 5.10 9.19
CA ALA A 60 10.12 6.23 8.32
C ALA A 60 11.38 6.90 7.75
N ALA A 61 12.46 7.02 8.53
CA ALA A 61 13.69 7.66 8.07
C ALA A 61 14.39 6.81 7.00
N THR A 62 14.50 5.50 7.22
CA THR A 62 15.04 4.56 6.25
C THR A 62 14.19 4.53 4.98
N ARG A 63 12.85 4.52 5.11
CA ARG A 63 11.93 4.55 3.97
C ARG A 63 12.12 5.79 3.10
N ALA A 64 12.11 6.98 3.71
CA ALA A 64 12.31 8.23 2.98
C ALA A 64 13.67 8.26 2.25
N ARG A 65 14.72 7.77 2.90
CA ARG A 65 16.05 7.62 2.29
C ARG A 65 16.03 6.70 1.07
N LEU A 66 15.40 5.53 1.19
CA LEU A 66 15.33 4.54 0.10
C LEU A 66 14.54 5.07 -1.10
N HIS A 67 13.40 5.74 -0.86
CA HIS A 67 12.64 6.41 -1.91
C HIS A 67 13.51 7.40 -2.68
N ALA A 68 14.21 8.29 -1.97
CA ALA A 68 15.07 9.29 -2.59
C ALA A 68 16.20 8.65 -3.40
N ARG A 69 16.88 7.64 -2.85
CA ARG A 69 18.05 7.01 -3.49
C ARG A 69 17.68 6.20 -4.73
N PHE A 70 16.62 5.40 -4.70
CA PHE A 70 16.20 4.66 -5.88
C PHE A 70 15.65 5.58 -6.97
N LYS A 71 14.95 6.66 -6.61
CA LYS A 71 14.50 7.67 -7.58
C LYS A 71 15.65 8.49 -8.19
N GLU A 72 16.71 8.73 -7.43
CA GLU A 72 17.95 9.33 -7.94
C GLU A 72 18.62 8.44 -8.99
N GLN A 73 18.67 7.12 -8.74
CA GLN A 73 19.25 6.14 -9.67
C GLN A 73 18.39 5.93 -10.95
N ASN A 74 17.06 5.90 -10.80
CA ASN A 74 16.14 5.75 -11.92
C ASN A 74 14.83 6.51 -11.60
N LYS A 75 14.57 7.60 -12.33
CA LYS A 75 13.36 8.43 -12.10
C LYS A 75 12.07 7.66 -12.43
N ASP A 76 12.15 6.71 -13.36
CA ASP A 76 11.00 5.96 -13.88
C ASP A 76 10.68 4.71 -13.06
N VAL A 77 11.57 4.29 -12.13
CA VAL A 77 11.29 3.13 -11.27
C VAL A 77 10.09 3.41 -10.38
N MET A 78 9.17 2.46 -10.26
CA MET A 78 8.09 2.58 -9.29
C MET A 78 8.61 2.16 -7.91
N VAL A 79 8.48 3.04 -6.91
CA VAL A 79 8.81 2.72 -5.51
C VAL A 79 7.53 2.78 -4.71
N LEU A 80 7.18 1.68 -4.04
CA LEU A 80 5.89 1.50 -3.38
C LEU A 80 6.08 1.06 -1.93
N ASP A 81 5.41 1.74 -1.01
CA ASP A 81 5.29 1.27 0.36
C ASP A 81 4.22 0.19 0.46
N VAL A 82 4.59 -0.96 1.01
CA VAL A 82 3.69 -2.10 1.14
C VAL A 82 3.63 -2.58 2.58
N TYR A 83 2.45 -3.03 2.99
CA TYR A 83 2.14 -3.40 4.35
C TYR A 83 1.59 -4.81 4.37
N ALA A 84 2.33 -5.69 5.04
CA ALA A 84 1.87 -7.05 5.23
C ALA A 84 0.61 -7.06 6.09
N PRO A 85 -0.26 -8.07 5.89
CA PRO A 85 -0.24 -9.10 4.85
C PRO A 85 -0.94 -8.70 3.53
N ILE A 86 -1.52 -7.51 3.40
CA ILE A 86 -2.13 -7.07 2.13
C ILE A 86 -1.13 -6.62 1.05
N ALA A 87 0.17 -6.71 1.32
CA ALA A 87 1.25 -6.32 0.42
C ALA A 87 1.10 -6.89 -1.00
N GLY A 88 0.70 -8.16 -1.14
CA GLY A 88 0.47 -8.77 -2.45
C GLY A 88 -0.63 -8.07 -3.25
N GLN A 89 -1.72 -7.66 -2.60
CA GLN A 89 -2.80 -6.91 -3.25
C GLN A 89 -2.33 -5.51 -3.66
N GLN A 90 -1.57 -4.84 -2.78
CA GLN A 90 -1.00 -3.51 -3.05
C GLN A 90 -0.07 -3.53 -4.27
N ILE A 91 0.77 -4.56 -4.39
CA ILE A 91 1.68 -4.76 -5.52
C ILE A 91 0.90 -5.04 -6.81
N ALA A 92 -0.02 -6.00 -6.79
CA ALA A 92 -0.82 -6.34 -7.96
C ALA A 92 -1.60 -5.13 -8.50
N ARG A 93 -2.05 -4.23 -7.62
CA ARG A 93 -2.74 -3.00 -8.00
C ARG A 93 -1.80 -1.96 -8.59
N ALA A 94 -0.65 -1.71 -7.98
CA ALA A 94 0.33 -0.76 -8.50
C ALA A 94 0.75 -1.13 -9.94
N LEU A 95 0.86 -2.42 -10.23
CA LEU A 95 1.16 -2.93 -11.57
C LEU A 95 0.00 -2.79 -12.56
N ARG A 96 -1.26 -2.69 -12.09
CA ARG A 96 -2.42 -2.39 -12.95
C ARG A 96 -2.59 -0.88 -13.17
N ARG A 97 -2.39 -0.06 -12.14
CA ARG A 97 -2.58 1.41 -12.18
C ARG A 97 -1.66 2.15 -13.14
N SER A 98 -0.53 1.56 -13.56
CA SER A 98 0.27 2.08 -14.67
C SER A 98 -0.49 2.12 -16.01
N SER A 99 -1.75 1.67 -16.06
CA SER A 99 -2.60 1.61 -17.25
C SER A 99 -3.92 2.42 -17.20
N VAL A 100 -4.22 3.18 -16.13
CA VAL A 100 -5.48 3.93 -16.02
C VAL A 100 -5.23 5.45 -15.90
N GLU A 101 -5.69 6.21 -16.89
CA GLU A 101 -5.64 7.68 -16.91
C GLU A 101 -6.64 8.30 -15.91
N GLY A 102 -6.12 9.12 -14.99
CA GLY A 102 -6.88 10.05 -14.14
C GLY A 102 -7.04 9.60 -12.68
N GLU A 103 -6.52 10.40 -11.75
CA GLU A 103 -6.71 10.18 -10.32
C GLU A 103 -8.18 10.45 -9.92
N LEU A 104 -8.88 9.45 -9.38
CA LEU A 104 -10.25 9.62 -8.82
C LEU A 104 -10.24 10.32 -7.45
N GLY A 105 -9.10 10.36 -6.76
CA GLY A 105 -8.93 11.01 -5.48
C GLY A 105 -7.48 11.45 -5.29
N SER A 106 -7.30 12.58 -4.61
CA SER A 106 -6.02 13.29 -4.50
C SER A 106 -5.46 13.29 -3.09
N ALA A 107 -6.28 13.05 -2.06
CA ALA A 107 -5.83 13.04 -0.68
C ALA A 107 -6.66 12.09 0.19
N PHE A 108 -5.99 11.44 1.15
CA PHE A 108 -6.60 10.61 2.17
C PHE A 108 -5.82 10.68 3.48
N SER A 109 -6.52 10.90 4.59
CA SER A 109 -5.93 10.89 5.93
C SER A 109 -6.90 10.32 6.95
N VAL A 110 -6.38 9.81 8.06
CA VAL A 110 -7.18 9.49 9.25
C VAL A 110 -6.61 10.29 10.41
N THR A 111 -7.46 11.00 11.15
CA THR A 111 -7.06 11.82 12.29
C THR A 111 -7.96 11.59 13.49
N GLU A 112 -7.39 11.58 14.69
CA GLU A 112 -8.17 11.57 15.94
C GLU A 112 -8.71 12.98 16.23
N ALA A 113 -10.02 13.10 16.46
CA ALA A 113 -10.70 14.32 16.82
C ALA A 113 -11.82 14.00 17.84
N ASN A 114 -11.81 14.68 18.99
CA ASN A 114 -12.85 14.58 20.03
C ASN A 114 -13.23 13.13 20.37
N ASP A 115 -12.24 12.29 20.70
CA ASP A 115 -12.43 10.87 21.03
C ASP A 115 -13.00 9.99 19.90
N THR A 116 -13.00 10.48 18.65
CA THR A 116 -13.37 9.70 17.46
C THR A 116 -12.28 9.79 16.41
N PHE A 117 -12.14 8.76 15.57
CA PHE A 117 -11.26 8.83 14.41
C PHE A 117 -12.09 9.26 13.20
N VAL A 118 -11.55 10.18 12.41
CA VAL A 118 -12.19 10.67 11.18
C VAL A 118 -11.26 10.39 10.01
N ALA A 119 -11.74 9.58 9.07
CA ALA A 119 -11.11 9.42 7.77
C ALA A 119 -11.63 10.51 6.82
N ARG A 120 -10.72 11.27 6.21
CA ARG A 120 -11.04 12.32 5.24
C ARG A 120 -10.48 11.93 3.88
N ALA A 121 -11.32 11.92 2.86
CA ALA A 121 -10.94 11.64 1.47
C ALA A 121 -11.32 12.82 0.57
N THR A 122 -10.41 13.24 -0.31
CA THR A 122 -10.69 14.24 -1.36
C THR A 122 -10.87 13.52 -2.69
N ILE A 123 -12.08 13.65 -3.24
CA ILE A 123 -12.53 12.94 -4.44
C ILE A 123 -12.59 13.93 -5.60
N GLU A 124 -11.86 13.64 -6.67
CA GLU A 124 -11.76 14.53 -7.84
C GLU A 124 -12.93 14.33 -8.80
N ARG A 125 -13.52 13.13 -8.81
CA ARG A 125 -14.65 12.77 -9.69
C ARG A 125 -15.60 11.83 -8.98
N ALA A 126 -16.89 11.96 -9.27
CA ALA A 126 -17.91 11.08 -8.70
C ALA A 126 -17.59 9.60 -8.98
N CYS A 127 -17.65 8.78 -7.94
CA CYS A 127 -17.26 7.37 -8.00
C CYS A 127 -17.93 6.56 -6.87
N ALA A 128 -17.89 5.23 -6.99
CA ALA A 128 -18.17 4.34 -5.88
C ALA A 128 -16.97 4.34 -4.93
N LEU A 129 -17.19 4.55 -3.65
CA LEU A 129 -16.19 4.60 -2.59
C LEU A 129 -16.47 3.51 -1.58
N ARG A 130 -15.42 2.76 -1.24
CA ARG A 130 -15.40 1.81 -0.14
C ARG A 130 -14.25 2.16 0.80
N LEU A 131 -14.53 2.23 2.10
CA LEU A 131 -13.53 2.42 3.15
C LEU A 131 -13.55 1.22 4.08
N ASP A 132 -12.39 0.57 4.22
CA ASP A 132 -12.18 -0.62 5.04
C ASP A 132 -11.12 -0.36 6.11
N ILE A 133 -11.30 -0.90 7.31
CA ILE A 133 -10.26 -1.00 8.34
C ILE A 133 -9.82 -2.45 8.45
N TYR A 134 -8.53 -2.68 8.28
CA TYR A 134 -7.91 -3.99 8.41
C TYR A 134 -7.30 -4.10 9.80
N SER A 135 -7.64 -5.16 10.53
CA SER A 135 -7.11 -5.48 11.87
C SER A 135 -6.57 -6.91 11.91
N TYR A 136 -5.70 -7.18 12.90
CA TYR A 136 -5.10 -8.49 13.15
C TYR A 136 -5.22 -8.85 14.62
N PRO A 137 -6.42 -9.17 15.11
CA PRO A 137 -6.60 -9.51 16.50
C PRO A 137 -5.75 -10.74 16.85
N GLY A 138 -5.02 -10.66 17.97
CA GLY A 138 -4.24 -11.78 18.50
C GLY A 138 -3.12 -12.30 17.59
N GLY A 139 -2.65 -11.53 16.59
CA GLY A 139 -1.59 -11.98 15.67
C GLY A 139 -2.06 -12.95 14.59
N ALA A 140 -3.35 -12.90 14.23
CA ALA A 140 -3.93 -13.66 13.12
C ALA A 140 -3.12 -13.48 11.82
N LEU A 141 -3.07 -14.52 10.99
CA LEU A 141 -2.38 -14.50 9.69
C LEU A 141 -3.21 -13.81 8.61
N GLU A 142 -4.55 -13.89 8.73
CA GLU A 142 -5.50 -13.26 7.82
C GLU A 142 -6.13 -12.03 8.50
N PRO A 143 -6.37 -10.94 7.74
CA PRO A 143 -7.03 -9.77 8.29
C PRO A 143 -8.47 -10.05 8.66
N GLU A 144 -8.90 -9.47 9.77
CA GLU A 144 -10.29 -9.05 9.87
C GLU A 144 -10.47 -7.72 9.16
N VAL A 145 -11.55 -7.60 8.39
CA VAL A 145 -11.86 -6.40 7.60
C VAL A 145 -13.20 -5.85 8.07
N ALA A 146 -13.17 -4.67 8.67
CA ALA A 146 -14.35 -3.93 9.05
C ALA A 146 -14.68 -2.87 8.01
N ARG A 147 -15.85 -2.97 7.39
CA ARG A 147 -16.35 -2.00 6.41
C ARG A 147 -16.88 -0.76 7.12
N ILE A 148 -16.29 0.40 6.86
CA ILE A 148 -16.75 1.70 7.39
C ILE A 148 -17.77 2.34 6.44
N ALA A 149 -17.50 2.29 5.14
CA ALA A 149 -18.38 2.86 4.13
C ALA A 149 -18.33 2.05 2.83
N ASP A 150 -19.47 1.92 2.16
CA ASP A 150 -19.61 1.42 0.79
C ASP A 150 -20.74 2.21 0.13
N THR A 151 -20.41 3.25 -0.62
CA THR A 151 -21.38 4.23 -1.12
C THR A 151 -20.90 4.92 -2.39
N SER A 152 -21.80 5.57 -3.12
CA SER A 152 -21.40 6.52 -4.18
C SER A 152 -21.16 7.90 -3.59
N VAL A 153 -20.07 8.53 -3.99
CA VAL A 153 -19.69 9.89 -3.55
C VAL A 153 -19.55 10.82 -4.75
N ALA A 154 -19.93 12.08 -4.57
CA ALA A 154 -19.69 13.14 -5.54
C ALA A 154 -18.25 13.66 -5.45
N GLN A 155 -17.85 14.51 -6.40
CA GLN A 155 -16.61 15.28 -6.27
C GLN A 155 -16.65 16.15 -5.00
N GLY A 156 -15.51 16.22 -4.29
CA GLY A 156 -15.34 17.00 -3.07
C GLY A 156 -14.72 16.23 -1.92
N THR A 157 -14.71 16.85 -0.75
CA THR A 157 -14.16 16.26 0.48
C THR A 157 -15.25 15.53 1.26
N HIS A 158 -14.97 14.28 1.62
CA HIS A 158 -15.88 13.42 2.38
C HIS A 158 -15.23 12.98 3.68
N GLU A 159 -16.03 12.91 4.74
CA GLU A 159 -15.59 12.48 6.06
C GLU A 159 -16.37 11.26 6.53
N PHE A 160 -15.63 10.27 7.05
CA PHE A 160 -16.18 9.03 7.56
C PHE A 160 -15.73 8.85 9.01
N ARG A 161 -16.70 8.68 9.91
CA ARG A 161 -16.41 8.40 11.30
C ARG A 161 -16.02 6.93 11.46
N ILE A 162 -14.94 6.71 12.19
CA ILE A 162 -14.44 5.39 12.56
C ILE A 162 -14.58 5.26 14.08
N GLU A 163 -15.18 4.16 14.52
CA GLU A 163 -15.27 3.84 15.94
C GLU A 163 -13.88 3.76 16.57
N LYS A 164 -13.72 4.35 17.75
CA LYS A 164 -12.42 4.49 18.42
C LYS A 164 -11.73 3.15 18.63
N GLN A 165 -12.49 2.13 19.05
CA GLN A 165 -11.94 0.81 19.30
C GLN A 165 -11.46 0.16 17.99
N LEU A 166 -12.25 0.26 16.93
CA LEU A 166 -11.87 -0.24 15.62
C LEU A 166 -10.64 0.47 15.04
N ALA A 167 -10.51 1.78 15.24
CA ALA A 167 -9.33 2.52 14.79
C ALA A 167 -8.06 2.13 15.58
N ARG A 168 -8.19 1.89 16.89
CA ARG A 168 -7.06 1.49 17.76
C ARG A 168 -6.63 0.04 17.55
N ASP A 169 -7.57 -0.85 17.31
CA ASP A 169 -7.30 -2.26 17.00
C ASP A 169 -6.94 -2.45 15.52
N GLY A 170 -7.27 -1.45 14.70
CA GLY A 170 -6.98 -1.38 13.28
C GLY A 170 -5.51 -1.12 13.01
N PHE A 171 -5.00 -1.76 11.97
CA PHE A 171 -3.64 -1.58 11.47
C PHE A 171 -3.60 -0.63 10.26
N MET A 172 -4.61 -0.69 9.39
CA MET A 172 -4.63 0.05 8.13
C MET A 172 -6.05 0.46 7.76
N ALA A 173 -6.22 1.73 7.41
CA ALA A 173 -7.40 2.20 6.68
C ALA A 173 -7.12 2.15 5.18
N VAL A 174 -8.04 1.56 4.42
CA VAL A 174 -7.91 1.34 2.99
C VAL A 174 -9.09 1.97 2.27
N LEU A 175 -8.81 2.98 1.46
CA LEU A 175 -9.80 3.62 0.60
C LEU A 175 -9.78 2.99 -0.80
N THR A 176 -10.93 2.51 -1.24
CA THR A 176 -11.18 1.93 -2.56
C THR A 176 -12.13 2.83 -3.35
N LEU A 177 -11.77 3.25 -4.57
CA LEU A 177 -12.63 4.01 -5.49
C LEU A 177 -12.89 3.18 -6.76
N ASN A 178 -14.15 3.05 -7.18
CA ASN A 178 -14.62 2.22 -8.30
C ASN A 178 -14.08 0.77 -8.28
N GLY A 179 -13.95 0.18 -7.08
CA GLY A 179 -13.42 -1.18 -6.90
C GLY A 179 -11.88 -1.26 -6.88
N GLU A 180 -11.18 -0.15 -7.07
CA GLU A 180 -9.72 -0.06 -7.03
C GLU A 180 -9.25 0.59 -5.72
N GLU A 181 -8.28 0.03 -5.00
CA GLU A 181 -7.68 0.71 -3.84
C GLU A 181 -6.89 1.92 -4.31
N HIS A 182 -7.24 3.07 -3.76
CA HIS A 182 -6.68 4.36 -4.08
C HIS A 182 -5.66 4.83 -3.06
N HIS A 183 -6.00 4.74 -1.77
CA HIS A 183 -5.18 5.25 -0.69
C HIS A 183 -5.13 4.29 0.50
N LEU A 184 -4.00 4.32 1.20
CA LEU A 184 -3.70 3.51 2.37
C LEU A 184 -3.23 4.46 3.48
N HIS A 185 -3.76 4.28 4.68
CA HIS A 185 -3.34 5.06 5.84
C HIS A 185 -3.10 4.13 7.02
N ARG A 186 -1.85 4.06 7.47
CA ARG A 186 -1.49 3.27 8.64
C ARG A 186 -2.07 3.93 9.89
N LEU A 187 -2.84 3.18 10.65
CA LEU A 187 -3.39 3.64 11.92
C LEU A 187 -2.28 3.55 12.99
N GLN A 188 -2.21 4.56 13.87
CA GLN A 188 -1.24 4.68 14.95
C GLN A 188 -1.94 4.65 16.31
#